data_AF-A0A5E7H796-F1
#
_entry.id   AF-A0A5E7H796-F1
#
_cell.length_a   1.000
_cell.length_b   1.000
_cell.length_c   1.000
_cell.angle_alpha   90.00
_cell.angle_beta   90.00
_cell.angle_gamma   90.00
#
_symmetry.space_group_name_H-M   'P 1'
#
loop_
_entity.id
_entity.type
_entity.pdbx_description
1 polymer ?
#
loop_
_entity_poly.entity_id
_entity_poly.type
_entity_poly.pdbx_seq_one_letter_code
_entity_poly.pdbx_strand_id
1 'polypeptide(L)'
;MDDLRILIARLGWPIPAGRWWTMQELAKRLGAPATAAETEAALLRLLNSCKLEAEVVEALCIFWIAAAVEGYVANLDLLKRTPKPSLLSNLFLQALGFEAQALDVDLKVAPPDFEIPADFDGMQGLQLARNLRTNLSRL
;
A
#
# COMPACT_ATOMS: atom_id res chain seq x y z
N MET A 1 7.20 7.37 27.57
CA MET A 1 6.29 7.66 26.44
C MET A 1 6.48 6.51 25.47
N ASP A 2 5.43 5.88 24.98
CA ASP A 2 5.55 4.68 24.15
C ASP A 2 5.86 5.09 22.69
N ASP A 3 7.11 4.90 22.26
CA ASP A 3 7.63 5.31 20.96
C ASP A 3 6.81 4.77 19.79
N LEU A 4 6.27 3.55 19.92
CA LEU A 4 5.44 2.92 18.89
C LEU A 4 4.15 3.72 18.67
N ARG A 5 3.50 4.18 19.76
CA ARG A 5 2.28 5.00 19.67
C ARG A 5 2.54 6.33 18.98
N ILE A 6 3.71 6.94 19.20
CA ILE A 6 4.11 8.19 18.55
C ILE A 6 4.29 7.96 17.04
N LEU A 7 4.95 6.86 16.65
CA LEU A 7 5.13 6.51 15.23
C LEU A 7 3.78 6.28 14.54
N ILE A 8 2.89 5.49 15.14
CA ILE A 8 1.55 5.26 14.57
C ILE A 8 0.77 6.59 14.42
N ALA A 9 0.82 7.48 15.42
CA ALA A 9 0.14 8.77 15.34
C ALA A 9 0.71 9.68 14.23
N ARG A 10 2.02 9.62 13.96
CA ARG A 10 2.69 10.40 12.90
C ARG A 10 2.29 9.98 11.49
N LEU A 11 1.80 8.76 11.31
CA LEU A 11 1.17 8.36 10.04
C LEU A 11 -0.05 9.22 9.72
N GLY A 12 -0.66 9.92 10.68
CA GLY A 12 -1.76 10.86 10.40
C GLY A 12 -1.34 12.24 9.91
N TRP A 13 -0.04 12.58 9.92
CA TRP A 13 0.41 13.96 9.64
C TRP A 13 0.35 14.30 8.15
N PRO A 14 0.01 15.55 7.78
CA PRO A 14 -0.03 15.99 6.38
C PRO A 14 1.36 16.37 5.84
N ILE A 15 2.41 15.67 6.28
CA ILE A 15 3.81 15.94 5.90
C ILE A 15 4.38 14.67 5.26
N PRO A 16 4.43 14.57 3.91
CA PRO A 16 4.83 13.34 3.21
C PRO A 16 6.18 12.79 3.63
N ALA A 17 7.20 13.65 3.78
CA ALA A 17 8.53 13.23 4.23
C ALA A 17 8.52 12.66 5.66
N GLY A 18 7.70 13.24 6.55
CA GLY A 18 7.53 12.75 7.91
C GLY A 18 6.82 11.40 7.97
N ARG A 19 5.79 11.21 7.15
CA ARG A 19 5.11 9.92 6.98
C ARG A 19 6.07 8.87 6.44
N TRP A 20 6.82 9.18 5.38
CA TRP A 20 7.80 8.28 4.77
C TRP A 20 8.89 7.84 5.74
N TRP A 21 9.46 8.78 6.49
CA TRP A 21 10.43 8.43 7.54
C TRP A 21 9.80 7.54 8.61
N THR A 22 8.58 7.85 9.04
CA THR A 22 7.85 7.06 10.04
C THR A 22 7.57 5.62 9.55
N MET A 23 7.21 5.44 8.28
CA MET A 23 7.01 4.11 7.69
C MET A 23 8.29 3.27 7.73
N GLN A 24 9.45 3.87 7.42
CA GLN A 24 10.74 3.17 7.49
C GLN A 24 11.09 2.78 8.94
N GLU A 25 10.85 3.65 9.92
CA GLU A 25 11.12 3.32 11.33
C GLU A 25 10.18 2.22 11.85
N LEU A 26 8.91 2.22 11.43
CA LEU A 26 7.98 1.13 11.74
C LEU A 26 8.41 -0.18 11.07
N ALA A 27 8.92 -0.13 9.84
CA ALA A 27 9.43 -1.30 9.13
C ALA A 27 10.66 -1.90 9.84
N LYS A 28 11.63 -1.07 10.25
CA LYS A 28 12.79 -1.51 11.06
C LYS A 28 12.35 -2.18 12.36
N ARG A 29 11.38 -1.58 13.07
CA ARG A 29 10.82 -2.17 14.30
C ARG A 29 10.12 -3.50 14.05
N LEU A 30 9.45 -3.64 12.90
CA LEU A 30 8.78 -4.87 12.51
C LEU A 30 9.78 -5.99 12.18
N GLY A 31 10.95 -5.65 11.63
CA GLY A 31 12.04 -6.59 11.37
C GLY A 31 12.85 -6.98 12.61
N ALA A 32 12.89 -6.14 13.66
CA ALA A 32 13.67 -6.42 14.86
C ALA A 32 12.94 -7.39 15.82
N PRO A 33 13.55 -8.54 16.19
CA PRO A 33 12.89 -9.57 17.02
C PRO A 33 12.33 -9.07 18.34
N ALA A 34 12.98 -8.08 18.97
CA ALA A 34 12.56 -7.51 20.25
C ALA A 34 11.27 -6.68 20.16
N THR A 35 10.94 -6.13 18.99
CA THR A 35 9.81 -5.21 18.79
C THR A 35 8.78 -5.68 17.77
N ALA A 36 9.07 -6.75 17.03
CA ALA A 36 8.27 -7.25 15.92
C ALA A 36 6.82 -7.53 16.33
N ALA A 37 6.60 -8.35 17.36
CA ALA A 37 5.26 -8.80 17.75
C ALA A 37 4.33 -7.65 18.19
N GLU A 38 4.86 -6.71 18.98
CA GLU A 38 4.11 -5.53 19.43
C GLU A 38 3.78 -4.60 18.25
N THR A 39 4.77 -4.37 17.39
CA THR A 39 4.64 -3.51 16.20
C THR A 39 3.63 -4.10 15.22
N GLU A 40 3.70 -5.40 14.94
CA GLU A 40 2.77 -6.12 14.08
C GLU A 40 1.34 -6.01 14.63
N ALA A 41 1.12 -6.28 15.92
CA ALA A 41 -0.20 -6.15 16.53
C ALA A 41 -0.76 -4.72 16.47
N ALA A 42 0.10 -3.69 16.58
CA ALA A 42 -0.31 -2.30 16.41
C ALA A 42 -0.67 -1.97 14.96
N LEU A 43 0.13 -2.39 13.99
CA LEU A 43 -0.11 -2.17 12.57
C LEU A 43 -1.35 -2.92 12.07
N LEU A 44 -1.58 -4.14 12.52
CA LEU A 44 -2.79 -4.90 12.19
C LEU A 44 -4.07 -4.26 12.76
N ARG A 45 -3.98 -3.63 13.94
CA ARG A 45 -5.09 -2.83 14.48
C ARG A 45 -5.32 -1.55 13.67
N LEU A 46 -4.23 -0.87 13.27
CA LEU A 46 -4.30 0.29 12.39
C LEU A 46 -4.99 -0.07 11.08
N LEU A 47 -4.51 -1.10 10.39
CA LEU A 47 -5.04 -1.60 9.11
C LEU A 47 -6.53 -1.89 9.18
N ASN A 48 -6.98 -2.57 10.24
CA ASN A 48 -8.40 -2.88 10.44
C ASN A 48 -9.28 -1.64 10.73
N SER A 49 -8.67 -0.51 11.11
CA SER A 49 -9.38 0.75 11.35
C SER A 49 -9.34 1.72 10.16
N CYS A 50 -8.54 1.42 9.14
CA CYS A 50 -8.46 2.19 7.90
C CYS A 50 -9.82 2.22 7.19
N LYS A 51 -10.21 3.40 6.71
CA LYS A 51 -11.48 3.64 6.00
C LYS A 51 -11.25 3.94 4.53
N LEU A 52 -10.09 4.51 4.21
CA LEU A 52 -9.67 4.94 2.87
C LEU A 52 -8.64 3.95 2.30
N GLU A 53 -8.64 3.80 0.98
CA GLU A 53 -7.64 3.02 0.27
C GLU A 53 -6.21 3.50 0.58
N ALA A 54 -5.99 4.83 0.56
CA ALA A 54 -4.68 5.40 0.81
C ALA A 54 -4.12 5.00 2.19
N GLU A 55 -4.97 4.93 3.23
CA GLU A 55 -4.56 4.50 4.57
C GLU A 55 -4.16 3.01 4.60
N VAL A 56 -4.92 2.17 3.88
CA VAL A 56 -4.63 0.73 3.73
C VAL A 56 -3.29 0.55 3.01
N VAL A 57 -3.10 1.25 1.89
CA VAL A 57 -1.89 1.18 1.07
C VAL A 57 -0.66 1.62 1.85
N GLU A 58 -0.75 2.72 2.60
CA GLU A 58 0.36 3.17 3.45
C GLU A 58 0.70 2.15 4.54
N ALA A 59 -0.30 1.55 5.18
CA ALA A 59 -0.08 0.50 6.17
C ALA A 59 0.58 -0.74 5.54
N LEU A 60 0.11 -1.20 4.39
CA LEU A 60 0.69 -2.33 3.65
C LEU A 60 2.12 -2.05 3.16
N CYS A 61 2.42 -0.81 2.80
CA CYS A 61 3.76 -0.38 2.42
C CYS A 61 4.78 -0.62 3.55
N ILE A 62 4.38 -0.44 4.82
CA ILE A 62 5.26 -0.71 5.97
C ILE A 62 5.66 -2.19 6.03
N PHE A 63 4.69 -3.11 5.87
CA PHE A 63 4.94 -4.54 5.84
C PHE A 63 5.84 -4.93 4.66
N TRP A 64 5.60 -4.33 3.50
CA TRP A 64 6.42 -4.55 2.31
C TRP A 64 7.86 -4.06 2.47
N ILE A 65 8.09 -2.86 3.03
CA ILE A 65 9.42 -2.36 3.34
C ILE A 65 10.13 -3.30 4.31
N ALA A 66 9.44 -3.75 5.36
CA ALA A 66 10.02 -4.67 6.35
C ALA A 66 10.41 -6.01 5.72
N ALA A 67 9.55 -6.56 4.84
CA ALA A 67 9.86 -7.80 4.14
C ALA A 67 11.06 -7.64 3.19
N ALA A 68 11.11 -6.54 2.45
CA ALA A 68 12.16 -6.29 1.47
C ALA A 68 13.53 -5.96 2.08
N VAL A 69 13.55 -5.24 3.21
CA VAL A 69 14.79 -4.69 3.80
C VAL A 69 15.24 -5.46 5.03
N GLU A 70 14.30 -5.90 5.87
CA GLU A 70 14.61 -6.49 7.18
C GLU A 70 14.37 -8.01 7.24
N GLY A 71 13.91 -8.62 6.13
CA GLY A 71 13.62 -10.05 6.07
C GLY A 71 12.38 -10.48 6.86
N TYR A 72 11.47 -9.54 7.16
CA TYR A 72 10.20 -9.85 7.81
C TYR A 72 9.33 -10.78 6.95
N VAL A 73 8.67 -11.74 7.59
CA VAL A 73 7.73 -12.67 6.93
C VAL A 73 6.32 -12.35 7.40
N ALA A 74 5.45 -11.99 6.48
CA ALA A 74 4.09 -11.55 6.79
C ALA A 74 3.21 -12.68 7.33
N ASN A 75 2.47 -12.38 8.39
CA ASN A 75 1.46 -13.27 8.95
C ASN A 75 0.19 -13.28 8.07
N LEU A 76 -0.47 -14.43 7.94
CA LEU A 76 -1.77 -14.60 7.27
C LEU A 76 -2.88 -13.68 7.82
N ASP A 77 -2.77 -13.23 9.07
CA ASP A 77 -3.69 -12.26 9.64
C ASP A 77 -3.65 -10.89 8.95
N LEU A 78 -2.56 -10.57 8.23
CA LEU A 78 -2.47 -9.38 7.39
C LEU A 78 -3.56 -9.38 6.30
N LEU A 79 -3.71 -10.52 5.61
CA LEU A 79 -4.71 -10.68 4.56
C LEU A 79 -6.13 -10.50 5.11
N LYS A 80 -6.43 -11.16 6.25
CA LYS A 80 -7.76 -11.11 6.90
C LYS A 80 -8.13 -9.71 7.38
N ARG A 81 -7.14 -8.88 7.73
CA ARG A 81 -7.35 -7.55 8.31
C ARG A 81 -7.22 -6.43 7.29
N THR A 82 -6.92 -6.73 6.03
CA THR A 82 -6.87 -5.73 4.95
C THR A 82 -8.30 -5.46 4.47
N PRO A 83 -8.90 -4.29 4.80
CA PRO A 83 -10.23 -3.96 4.30
C PRO A 83 -10.16 -3.48 2.85
N LYS A 84 -11.26 -3.63 2.10
CA LYS A 84 -11.49 -2.99 0.78
C LYS A 84 -10.30 -3.13 -0.18
N PRO A 85 -10.09 -4.33 -0.75
CA PRO A 85 -8.97 -4.55 -1.66
C PRO A 85 -9.06 -3.61 -2.87
N SER A 86 -7.91 -3.04 -3.23
CA SER A 86 -7.68 -2.27 -4.45
C SER A 86 -6.59 -2.94 -5.29
N LEU A 87 -6.41 -2.45 -6.52
CA LEU A 87 -5.33 -2.92 -7.38
C LEU A 87 -3.96 -2.76 -6.68
N LEU A 88 -3.72 -1.61 -6.05
CA LEU A 88 -2.45 -1.34 -5.39
C LEU A 88 -2.28 -2.15 -4.11
N SER A 89 -3.32 -2.31 -3.29
CA SER A 89 -3.23 -3.18 -2.10
C SER A 89 -2.95 -4.63 -2.49
N ASN A 90 -3.55 -5.12 -3.57
CA ASN A 90 -3.29 -6.46 -4.09
C ASN A 90 -1.85 -6.63 -4.56
N LEU A 91 -1.27 -5.62 -5.23
CA LEU A 91 0.15 -5.65 -5.60
C LEU A 91 1.06 -5.77 -4.38
N PHE A 92 0.76 -5.06 -3.28
CA PHE A 92 1.51 -5.21 -2.04
C PHE A 92 1.35 -6.60 -1.41
N LEU A 93 0.12 -7.13 -1.35
CA LEU A 93 -0.16 -8.46 -0.81
C LEU A 93 0.56 -9.55 -1.62
N GLN A 94 0.55 -9.45 -2.95
CA GLN A 94 1.29 -10.35 -3.83
C GLN A 94 2.80 -10.27 -3.63
N ALA A 95 3.34 -9.05 -3.47
CA ALA A 95 4.76 -8.87 -3.16
C ALA A 95 5.15 -9.47 -1.79
N LEU A 96 4.18 -9.62 -0.88
CA LEU A 96 4.32 -10.28 0.42
C LEU A 96 4.05 -11.79 0.37
N GLY A 97 3.77 -12.36 -0.81
CA GLY A 97 3.54 -13.79 -1.02
C GLY A 97 2.09 -14.26 -0.81
N PHE A 98 1.12 -13.34 -0.76
CA PHE A 98 -0.31 -13.68 -0.70
C PHE A 98 -0.96 -13.66 -2.09
N GLU A 99 -2.05 -14.40 -2.22
CA GLU A 99 -2.92 -14.31 -3.39
C GLU A 99 -3.67 -12.97 -3.42
N ALA A 100 -3.94 -12.48 -4.62
CA ALA A 100 -4.75 -11.27 -4.80
C ALA A 100 -6.18 -11.51 -4.31
N GLN A 101 -6.75 -10.51 -3.66
CA GLN A 101 -8.17 -10.54 -3.28
C GLN A 101 -9.04 -10.15 -4.46
N ALA A 102 -10.24 -10.73 -4.54
CA ALA A 102 -11.22 -10.34 -5.54
C ALA A 102 -11.54 -8.85 -5.41
N LEU A 103 -11.42 -8.13 -6.52
CA LEU A 103 -11.76 -6.72 -6.60
C LEU A 103 -13.24 -6.59 -6.99
N ASP A 104 -14.02 -5.84 -6.20
CA ASP A 104 -15.37 -5.43 -6.57
C ASP A 104 -15.27 -4.14 -7.39
N VAL A 105 -14.87 -4.30 -8.65
CA VAL A 105 -14.66 -3.19 -9.58
C VAL A 105 -15.53 -3.38 -10.82
N ASP A 106 -16.47 -2.45 -11.06
CA ASP A 106 -17.17 -2.32 -12.35
C ASP A 106 -16.29 -1.58 -13.36
N LEU A 107 -15.02 -1.99 -13.47
CA LEU A 107 -14.11 -1.47 -14.47
C LEU A 107 -14.45 -2.10 -15.81
N LYS A 108 -14.86 -1.26 -16.76
CA LYS A 108 -15.13 -1.67 -18.14
C LYS A 108 -13.92 -1.33 -18.99
N VAL A 109 -13.47 -2.30 -19.77
CA VAL A 109 -12.49 -2.06 -20.82
C VAL A 109 -13.10 -1.06 -21.80
N ALA A 110 -12.34 -0.01 -22.13
CA ALA A 110 -12.76 0.95 -23.14
C ALA A 110 -13.07 0.20 -24.45
N PRO A 111 -14.20 0.49 -25.11
CA PRO A 111 -14.55 -0.24 -26.32
C PRO A 111 -13.53 0.07 -27.43
N PRO A 112 -13.39 -0.81 -28.45
CA PRO A 112 -12.37 -0.64 -29.50
C PRO A 112 -12.50 0.67 -30.29
N ASP A 113 -13.70 1.25 -30.31
CA ASP A 113 -14.08 2.51 -30.96
C ASP A 113 -14.06 3.72 -30.02
N PHE A 114 -13.48 3.58 -28.82
CA PHE A 114 -13.34 4.71 -27.90
C PHE A 114 -12.46 5.81 -28.50
N GLU A 115 -13.09 6.94 -28.83
CA GLU A 115 -12.39 8.13 -29.31
C GLU A 115 -11.64 8.81 -28.16
N ILE A 116 -10.30 8.73 -28.20
CA ILE A 116 -9.45 9.48 -27.28
C ILE A 116 -9.48 10.96 -27.72
N PRO A 117 -9.80 11.91 -26.82
CA PRO A 117 -9.77 13.34 -27.14
C PRO A 117 -8.41 13.77 -27.73
N ALA A 118 -8.44 14.62 -28.76
CA ALA A 118 -7.23 15.03 -29.48
C ALA A 118 -6.20 15.77 -28.60
N ASP A 119 -6.66 16.35 -27.48
CA ASP A 119 -5.86 17.06 -26.49
C ASP A 119 -5.46 16.18 -25.29
N PHE A 120 -5.88 14.91 -25.24
CA PHE A 120 -5.64 14.01 -24.11
C PHE A 120 -4.15 13.88 -23.79
N ASP A 121 -3.31 13.59 -24.79
CA ASP A 121 -1.85 13.49 -24.60
C ASP A 121 -1.21 14.85 -24.24
N GLY A 122 -1.81 15.97 -24.68
CA GLY A 122 -1.37 17.32 -24.32
C GLY A 122 -1.74 17.72 -22.89
N MET A 123 -2.88 17.25 -22.40
CA MET A 123 -3.39 17.51 -21.04
C MET A 123 -2.79 16.57 -19.99
N GLN A 124 -2.34 15.37 -20.36
CA GLN A 124 -1.70 14.44 -19.41
C GLN A 124 -0.34 14.92 -18.89
N GLY A 125 0.20 15.99 -19.48
CA GLY A 125 1.56 16.45 -19.19
C GLY A 125 2.58 15.50 -19.80
N LEU A 126 3.49 16.03 -20.60
CA LEU A 126 4.52 15.32 -21.36
C LEU A 126 5.51 14.46 -20.52
N GLN A 127 5.29 14.23 -19.22
CA GLN A 127 6.25 13.64 -18.30
C GLN A 127 5.69 12.59 -17.33
N LEU A 128 4.72 11.78 -17.74
CA LEU A 128 4.55 10.48 -17.07
C LEU A 128 5.53 9.48 -17.68
N ALA A 129 6.50 9.05 -16.88
CA ALA A 129 7.48 8.06 -17.30
C ALA A 129 6.77 6.79 -17.81
N ARG A 130 7.16 6.30 -18.99
CA ARG A 130 6.45 5.28 -19.78
C ARG A 130 6.18 3.96 -19.02
N ASN A 131 6.97 3.70 -17.99
CA ASN A 131 6.87 2.61 -17.02
C ASN A 131 5.68 2.70 -16.05
N LEU A 132 5.01 3.86 -15.94
CA LEU A 132 3.73 4.03 -15.22
C LEU A 132 2.51 3.82 -16.12
N ARG A 133 2.71 3.66 -17.44
CA ARG A 133 1.65 3.37 -18.42
C ARG A 133 1.25 1.88 -18.39
N THR A 134 1.44 1.22 -17.24
CA THR A 134 1.38 -0.23 -17.09
C THR A 134 0.03 -0.75 -17.57
N ASN A 135 0.12 -1.59 -18.60
CA ASN A 135 -0.92 -2.31 -19.31
C ASN A 135 -2.12 -2.75 -18.45
N LEU A 136 -3.20 -1.97 -18.50
CA LEU A 136 -4.57 -2.46 -18.23
C LEU A 136 -5.00 -3.55 -19.25
N SER A 137 -4.25 -3.77 -20.33
CA SER A 137 -4.51 -4.76 -21.37
C SER A 137 -4.25 -6.23 -20.96
N ARG A 138 -3.91 -6.48 -19.69
CA ARG A 138 -3.72 -7.83 -19.13
C ARG A 138 -4.72 -8.19 -18.02
N LEU A 139 -5.73 -7.34 -17.78
CA LEU A 139 -6.89 -7.66 -16.96
C LEU A 139 -8.00 -8.26 -17.82
#